data_AF-A0A2A7MQS9-F1
#
_entry.id   AF-A0A2A7MQS9-F1
#
_cell.length_a   1.000
_cell.length_b   1.000
_cell.length_c   1.000
_cell.angle_alpha   90.00
_cell.angle_beta   90.00
_cell.angle_gamma   90.00
#
_symmetry.space_group_name_H-M   'P 1'
#
loop_
_entity.id
_entity.type
_entity.pdbx_description
1 polymer ?
#
loop_
_entity_poly.entity_id
_entity_poly.type
_entity_poly.pdbx_seq_one_letter_code
_entity_poly.pdbx_strand_id
1 'polypeptide(L)'
;MTGQGPLAGIRVLEVGVMLAGPYATMMLADLGAEVIKIEPPGGEISRQVSDSYFASLNRNKQSVVLDLRSEGGQRRLGALVAESHALLVNMKPSAIRRLGLTYEALRRYNDKIVCVALTGFGMDGGDDPAFDYVIQAGTGV
;
A
#
# COMPACT_ATOMS: atom_id res chain seq x y z
N MET A 1 -11.73 -17.81 2.45
CA MET A 1 -11.30 -18.79 1.42
C MET A 1 -9.89 -18.39 1.02
N THR A 2 -8.90 -19.26 1.22
CA THR A 2 -7.56 -19.07 0.66
C THR A 2 -7.69 -19.08 -0.86
N GLY A 3 -7.25 -18.01 -1.53
CA GLY A 3 -7.38 -17.86 -2.98
C GLY A 3 -6.70 -19.02 -3.73
N GLN A 4 -7.30 -19.51 -4.81
CA GLN A 4 -6.61 -20.34 -5.79
C GLN A 4 -5.84 -19.42 -6.73
N GLY A 5 -4.58 -19.74 -7.03
CA GLY A 5 -3.76 -18.96 -7.98
C GLY A 5 -2.26 -19.04 -7.69
N PRO A 6 -1.41 -18.49 -8.57
CA PRO A 6 0.05 -18.54 -8.41
C PRO A 6 0.58 -17.89 -7.13
N LEU A 7 -0.18 -16.96 -6.53
CA LEU A 7 0.17 -16.29 -5.28
C LEU A 7 -0.65 -16.78 -4.08
N ALA A 8 -1.28 -17.95 -4.19
CA ALA A 8 -1.98 -18.58 -3.08
C ALA A 8 -1.04 -18.72 -1.86
N GLY A 9 -1.52 -18.30 -0.68
CA GLY A 9 -0.75 -18.31 0.56
C GLY A 9 0.14 -17.08 0.77
N ILE A 10 0.27 -16.19 -0.22
CA ILE A 10 0.96 -14.91 -0.07
C ILE A 10 -0.01 -13.87 0.51
N ARG A 11 0.44 -13.15 1.54
CA ARG A 11 -0.29 -12.04 2.17
C ARG A 11 0.45 -10.74 1.95
N VAL A 12 -0.25 -9.73 1.44
CA VAL A 12 0.30 -8.40 1.13
C VAL A 12 -0.49 -7.32 1.85
N LEU A 13 0.22 -6.46 2.57
CA LEU A 13 -0.35 -5.23 3.11
C LEU A 13 -0.22 -4.11 2.08
N GLU A 14 -1.29 -3.35 1.89
CA GLU A 14 -1.31 -2.19 1.00
C GLU A 14 -1.61 -0.93 1.81
N VAL A 15 -0.68 0.03 1.83
CA VAL A 15 -0.94 1.42 2.25
C VAL A 15 -0.87 2.29 0.99
N GLY A 16 -1.89 2.16 0.16
CA GLY A 16 -1.93 2.75 -1.17
C GLY A 16 -3.12 3.68 -1.41
N VAL A 17 -2.93 4.68 -2.27
CA VAL A 17 -3.93 5.68 -2.66
C VAL A 17 -4.01 5.81 -4.18
N MET A 18 -5.16 6.24 -4.69
CA MET A 18 -5.39 6.51 -6.12
C MET A 18 -5.09 5.28 -7.00
N LEU A 19 -4.18 5.39 -7.98
CA LEU A 19 -4.04 4.42 -9.05
C LEU A 19 -2.88 3.42 -8.85
N ALA A 20 -1.63 3.88 -8.86
CA ALA A 20 -0.47 3.01 -9.05
C ALA A 20 -0.32 1.90 -8.00
N GLY A 21 -0.41 2.25 -6.70
CA GLY A 21 -0.36 1.28 -5.61
C GLY A 21 -1.54 0.30 -5.64
N PRO A 22 -2.79 0.80 -5.60
CA PRO A 22 -3.97 -0.05 -5.66
C PRO A 22 -4.03 -0.94 -6.91
N TYR A 23 -3.61 -0.47 -8.07
CA TYR A 23 -3.54 -1.27 -9.29
C TYR A 23 -2.53 -2.42 -9.17
N ALA A 24 -1.32 -2.14 -8.66
CA ALA A 24 -0.29 -3.15 -8.47
C ALA A 24 -0.77 -4.30 -7.56
N THR A 25 -1.34 -3.97 -6.42
CA THR A 25 -1.81 -4.97 -5.45
C THR A 25 -3.12 -5.63 -5.88
N MET A 26 -3.96 -4.97 -6.68
CA MET A 26 -5.12 -5.60 -7.31
C MET A 26 -4.68 -6.75 -8.22
N MET A 27 -3.62 -6.56 -9.02
CA MET A 27 -3.07 -7.67 -9.82
C MET A 27 -2.59 -8.83 -8.94
N LEU A 28 -1.99 -8.55 -7.78
CA LEU A 28 -1.59 -9.60 -6.84
C LEU A 28 -2.80 -10.34 -6.25
N ALA A 29 -3.86 -9.61 -5.91
CA ALA A 29 -5.11 -10.19 -5.43
C ALA A 29 -5.78 -11.06 -6.51
N ASP A 30 -5.80 -10.60 -7.76
CA ASP A 30 -6.32 -11.35 -8.91
C ASP A 30 -5.52 -12.64 -9.16
N LEU A 31 -4.24 -12.68 -8.78
CA LEU A 31 -3.38 -13.87 -8.82
C LEU A 31 -3.48 -14.76 -7.56
N GLY A 32 -4.40 -14.46 -6.66
CA GLY A 32 -4.73 -15.28 -5.49
C GLY A 32 -4.05 -14.87 -4.18
N ALA A 33 -3.33 -13.75 -4.13
CA ALA A 33 -2.76 -13.23 -2.88
C ALA A 33 -3.88 -12.69 -1.96
N GLU A 34 -3.70 -12.85 -0.64
CA GLU A 34 -4.50 -12.15 0.36
C GLU A 34 -3.99 -10.72 0.49
N VAL A 35 -4.70 -9.76 -0.11
CA VAL A 35 -4.34 -8.34 -0.04
C VAL A 35 -5.21 -7.64 1.00
N ILE A 36 -4.56 -7.04 2.00
CA ILE A 36 -5.21 -6.26 3.06
C ILE A 36 -4.85 -4.80 2.85
N LYS A 37 -5.84 -4.03 2.39
CA LYS A 37 -5.75 -2.57 2.28
C LYS A 37 -5.88 -1.93 3.66
N ILE A 38 -4.89 -1.12 4.02
CA ILE A 38 -4.89 -0.32 5.24
C ILE A 38 -5.33 1.10 4.86
N GLU A 39 -6.47 1.50 5.39
CA GLU A 39 -7.06 2.82 5.11
C GLU A 39 -6.99 3.72 6.34
N PRO A 40 -6.79 5.04 6.17
CA PRO A 40 -6.90 5.97 7.29
C PRO A 40 -8.35 6.08 7.78
N PRO A 41 -8.59 6.64 8.97
CA PRO A 41 -9.93 7.05 9.38
C PRO A 41 -10.58 7.94 8.31
N GLY A 42 -11.80 7.61 7.90
CA GLY A 42 -12.49 8.26 6.78
C GLY A 42 -12.33 7.56 5.42
N GLY A 43 -11.48 6.53 5.33
CA GLY A 43 -11.23 5.77 4.11
C GLY A 43 -10.22 6.42 3.19
N GLU A 44 -9.82 5.68 2.16
CA GLU A 44 -8.92 6.16 1.12
C GLU A 44 -9.61 7.18 0.20
N ILE A 45 -8.86 8.20 -0.26
CA ILE A 45 -9.41 9.37 -0.97
C ILE A 45 -10.16 9.02 -2.26
N SER A 46 -9.78 7.97 -2.97
CA SER A 46 -10.45 7.59 -4.22
C SER A 46 -11.88 7.08 -4.02
N ARG A 47 -12.28 6.72 -2.79
CA ARG A 47 -13.70 6.49 -2.44
C ARG A 47 -14.57 7.72 -2.67
N GLN A 48 -14.00 8.93 -2.58
CA GLN A 48 -14.70 10.19 -2.83
C GLN A 48 -14.65 10.63 -4.30
N VAL A 49 -13.83 9.97 -5.13
CA VAL A 49 -13.77 10.23 -6.58
C VAL A 49 -14.96 9.57 -7.26
N SER A 50 -15.15 8.27 -7.05
CA SER A 50 -16.32 7.50 -7.47
C SER A 50 -16.24 6.11 -6.88
N ASP A 51 -17.39 5.54 -6.47
CA ASP A 51 -17.50 4.14 -6.09
C ASP A 51 -16.96 3.21 -7.19
N SER A 52 -17.24 3.52 -8.45
CA SER A 52 -16.77 2.73 -9.60
C SER A 52 -15.25 2.79 -9.76
N TYR A 53 -14.65 3.97 -9.53
CA TYR A 53 -13.20 4.15 -9.59
C TYR A 53 -12.53 3.31 -8.50
N PHE A 54 -12.98 3.46 -7.26
CA PHE A 54 -12.44 2.69 -6.14
C PHE A 54 -12.62 1.18 -6.35
N ALA A 55 -13.82 0.74 -6.74
CA ALA A 55 -14.12 -0.68 -6.95
C ALA A 55 -13.26 -1.30 -8.06
N SER A 56 -13.01 -0.55 -9.15
CA SER A 56 -12.19 -1.00 -10.27
C SER A 56 -10.75 -1.35 -9.89
N LEU A 57 -10.24 -0.77 -8.78
CA LEU A 57 -8.86 -0.90 -8.30
C LEU A 57 -8.73 -1.70 -7.00
N ASN A 58 -9.85 -2.10 -6.37
CA ASN A 58 -9.83 -2.72 -5.03
C ASN A 58 -10.68 -3.99 -4.92
N ARG A 59 -11.13 -4.56 -6.04
CA ARG A 59 -11.70 -5.91 -6.08
C ARG A 59 -10.72 -6.94 -5.49
N ASN A 60 -11.28 -8.02 -4.93
CA ASN A 60 -10.53 -9.14 -4.31
C ASN A 60 -9.67 -8.78 -3.09
N LYS A 61 -9.69 -7.52 -2.62
CA LYS A 61 -8.98 -7.09 -1.42
C LYS A 61 -9.88 -7.11 -0.19
N GLN A 62 -9.28 -7.35 0.96
CA GLN A 62 -9.84 -6.98 2.26
C GLN A 62 -9.44 -5.55 2.60
N SER A 63 -10.18 -4.91 3.50
CA SER A 63 -9.83 -3.58 4.00
C SER A 63 -9.95 -3.50 5.51
N VAL A 64 -9.04 -2.74 6.12
CA VAL A 64 -9.05 -2.39 7.54
C VAL A 64 -8.75 -0.91 7.72
N VAL A 65 -9.50 -0.25 8.60
CA VAL A 65 -9.21 1.13 9.00
C VAL A 65 -8.19 1.13 10.14
N LEU A 66 -7.08 1.85 9.95
CA LEU A 66 -6.02 2.07 10.93
C LEU A 66 -5.56 3.53 10.91
N ASP A 67 -5.59 4.17 12.07
CA ASP A 67 -4.84 5.43 12.25
C ASP A 67 -3.37 5.12 12.53
N LEU A 68 -2.55 5.10 11.47
CA LEU A 68 -1.12 4.86 11.56
C LEU A 68 -0.35 5.98 12.29
N ARG A 69 -0.98 7.09 12.66
CA ARG A 69 -0.34 8.13 13.50
C ARG A 69 -0.51 7.86 14.99
N SER A 70 -1.43 6.98 15.36
CA SER A 70 -1.68 6.58 16.75
C SER A 70 -0.80 5.41 17.17
N GLU A 71 -0.47 5.34 18.45
CA GLU A 71 0.24 4.17 19.00
C GLU A 71 -0.56 2.88 18.82
N GLY A 72 -1.89 2.96 18.95
CA GLY A 72 -2.78 1.82 18.74
C GLY A 72 -2.73 1.30 17.30
N GLY A 73 -2.73 2.21 16.32
CA GLY A 73 -2.58 1.85 14.91
C GLY A 73 -1.21 1.28 14.60
N GLN A 74 -0.15 1.81 15.18
CA GLN A 74 1.22 1.27 15.03
C GLN A 74 1.35 -0.14 15.64
N ARG A 75 0.74 -0.41 16.80
CA ARG A 75 0.67 -1.77 17.38
C ARG A 75 -0.08 -2.74 16.46
N ARG A 76 -1.24 -2.33 15.93
CA ARG A 76 -2.02 -3.16 15.01
C ARG A 76 -1.30 -3.40 13.67
N LEU A 77 -0.60 -2.40 13.15
CA LEU A 77 0.26 -2.55 11.97
C LEU A 77 1.34 -3.62 12.23
N GLY A 78 2.03 -3.56 13.37
CA GLY A 78 3.03 -4.56 13.74
C GLY A 78 2.48 -5.99 13.77
N ALA A 79 1.27 -6.18 14.30
CA ALA A 79 0.60 -7.49 14.31
C ALA A 79 0.29 -7.99 12.89
N LEU A 80 -0.19 -7.12 12.00
CA LEU A 80 -0.44 -7.48 10.60
C LEU A 80 0.87 -7.81 9.87
N VAL A 81 1.93 -7.03 10.11
CA VAL A 81 3.25 -7.23 9.52
C VAL A 81 3.86 -8.58 9.91
N ALA A 82 3.67 -9.01 11.16
CA ALA A 82 4.16 -10.30 11.66
C ALA A 82 3.62 -11.50 10.85
N GLU A 83 2.45 -11.38 10.23
CA GLU A 83 1.80 -12.44 9.46
C GLU A 83 1.82 -12.20 7.95
N SER A 84 2.47 -11.12 7.48
CA SER A 84 2.46 -10.71 6.08
C SER A 84 3.78 -10.96 5.37
N HIS A 85 3.74 -11.16 4.06
CA HIS A 85 4.92 -11.43 3.25
C HIS A 85 5.47 -10.16 2.61
N ALA A 86 4.61 -9.19 2.31
CA ALA A 86 5.01 -7.92 1.73
C ALA A 86 4.18 -6.75 2.23
N LEU A 87 4.77 -5.55 2.17
CA LEU A 87 4.11 -4.26 2.27
C LEU A 87 4.34 -3.49 0.97
N LEU A 88 3.27 -2.96 0.39
CA LEU A 88 3.33 -2.01 -0.72
C LEU A 88 2.77 -0.66 -0.29
N VAL A 89 3.50 0.41 -0.60
CA VAL A 89 3.09 1.80 -0.34
C VAL A 89 3.27 2.68 -1.58
N ASN A 90 2.40 3.67 -1.78
CA ASN A 90 2.59 4.70 -2.82
C ASN A 90 2.37 6.13 -2.31
N MET A 91 3.13 6.49 -1.27
CA MET A 91 3.09 7.80 -0.63
C MET A 91 4.40 8.54 -0.84
N LYS A 92 4.44 9.82 -0.47
CA LYS A 92 5.68 10.60 -0.44
C LYS A 92 6.74 9.94 0.47
N PRO A 93 8.03 9.97 0.12
CA PRO A 93 9.10 9.38 0.96
C PRO A 93 9.07 9.83 2.43
N SER A 94 8.82 11.11 2.74
CA SER A 94 8.72 11.53 4.14
C SER A 94 7.52 10.94 4.88
N ALA A 95 6.38 10.75 4.20
CA ALA A 95 5.22 10.12 4.79
C ALA A 95 5.50 8.65 5.11
N ILE A 96 6.16 7.93 4.19
CA ILE A 96 6.58 6.53 4.37
C ILE A 96 7.49 6.42 5.60
N ARG A 97 8.55 7.25 5.65
CA ARG A 97 9.51 7.26 6.78
C ARG A 97 8.82 7.63 8.10
N ARG A 98 8.00 8.69 8.11
CA ARG A 98 7.30 9.16 9.32
C ARG A 98 6.32 8.11 9.87
N LEU A 99 5.66 7.34 9.01
CA LEU A 99 4.70 6.32 9.41
C LEU A 99 5.36 4.97 9.73
N GLY A 100 6.69 4.85 9.59
CA GLY A 100 7.42 3.62 9.86
C GLY A 100 7.15 2.52 8.83
N LEU A 101 6.85 2.90 7.58
CA LEU A 101 6.50 1.98 6.50
C LEU A 101 7.73 1.57 5.67
N THR A 102 8.86 1.34 6.35
CA THR A 102 10.13 0.92 5.74
C THR A 102 10.58 -0.42 6.29
N TYR A 103 11.47 -1.10 5.57
CA TYR A 103 12.03 -2.36 6.04
C TYR A 103 12.73 -2.20 7.40
N GLU A 104 13.50 -1.13 7.59
CA GLU A 104 14.23 -0.86 8.84
C GLU A 104 13.29 -0.73 10.03
N ALA A 105 12.13 -0.11 9.85
CA ALA A 105 11.12 0.03 10.89
C ALA A 105 10.35 -1.28 11.15
N LEU A 106 10.09 -2.06 10.10
CA LEU A 106 9.20 -3.22 10.16
C LEU A 106 9.91 -4.54 10.46
N ARG A 107 11.22 -4.65 10.20
CA ARG A 107 12.02 -5.86 10.47
C ARG A 107 11.99 -6.33 11.93
N ARG A 108 11.65 -5.43 12.87
CA ARG A 108 11.48 -5.78 14.29
C ARG A 108 10.26 -6.68 14.54
N TYR A 109 9.29 -6.68 13.63
CA TYR A 109 8.10 -7.52 13.70
C TYR A 109 8.20 -8.74 12.79
N ASN A 110 8.88 -8.57 11.64
CA ASN A 110 9.06 -9.63 10.65
C ASN A 110 10.31 -9.33 9.82
N ASP A 111 11.40 -10.08 10.01
CA ASP A 111 12.67 -9.89 9.32
C ASP A 111 12.65 -10.32 7.84
N LYS A 112 11.63 -11.10 7.44
CA LYS A 112 11.41 -11.61 6.07
C LYS A 112 10.50 -10.72 5.23
N ILE A 113 9.92 -9.66 5.79
CA ILE A 113 8.97 -8.83 5.04
C ILE A 113 9.64 -8.10 3.87
N VAL A 114 9.02 -8.17 2.70
CA VAL A 114 9.43 -7.39 1.53
C VAL A 114 8.71 -6.04 1.54
N CYS A 115 9.45 -4.94 1.50
CA CYS A 115 8.86 -3.59 1.45
C CYS A 115 9.07 -2.99 0.06
N VAL A 116 7.97 -2.58 -0.57
CA VAL A 116 7.95 -1.94 -1.90
C VAL A 116 7.36 -0.54 -1.79
N ALA A 117 8.12 0.46 -2.23
CA ALA A 117 7.67 1.84 -2.26
C ALA A 117 7.58 2.34 -3.70
N LEU A 118 6.36 2.64 -4.16
CA LEU A 118 6.08 3.28 -5.43
C LEU A 118 6.01 4.79 -5.23
N THR A 119 7.10 5.48 -5.54
CA THR A 119 7.24 6.93 -5.35
C THR A 119 7.46 7.61 -6.70
N GLY A 120 7.14 8.90 -6.79
CA GLY A 120 7.26 9.65 -8.05
C GLY A 120 8.68 9.71 -8.60
N PHE A 121 9.63 10.04 -7.72
CA PHE A 121 11.03 10.30 -8.09
C PHE A 121 12.02 9.37 -7.36
N GLY A 122 11.53 8.28 -6.76
CA GLY A 122 12.34 7.40 -5.92
C GLY A 122 12.35 7.82 -4.44
N MET A 123 12.82 6.92 -3.57
CA MET A 123 12.88 7.15 -2.11
C MET A 123 13.85 8.28 -1.70
N ASP A 124 14.78 8.61 -2.59
CA ASP A 124 15.80 9.66 -2.39
C ASP A 124 15.58 10.88 -3.32
N GLY A 125 14.49 10.88 -4.11
CA GLY A 125 14.18 11.92 -5.10
C GLY A 125 13.36 13.10 -4.58
N GLY A 126 13.17 13.23 -3.26
CA GLY A 126 12.39 14.32 -2.65
C GLY A 126 10.89 14.02 -2.47
N ASP A 127 10.14 15.03 -2.02
CA ASP A 127 8.72 14.92 -1.63
C ASP A 127 7.76 15.67 -2.58
N ASP A 128 8.25 16.00 -3.78
CA ASP A 128 7.44 16.71 -4.77
C ASP A 128 6.21 15.88 -5.18
N PRO A 129 5.03 16.50 -5.35
CA PRO A 129 3.86 15.80 -5.84
C PRO A 129 4.10 15.18 -7.21
N ALA A 130 3.74 13.91 -7.36
CA ALA A 130 4.00 13.13 -8.56
C ALA A 130 2.72 12.40 -9.01
N PHE A 131 1.74 13.18 -9.46
CA PHE A 131 0.62 12.62 -10.19
C PHE A 131 1.07 12.25 -11.60
N ASP A 132 0.34 11.32 -12.23
CA ASP A 132 0.64 10.76 -13.55
C ASP A 132 0.97 11.85 -14.59
N TYR A 133 0.14 12.88 -14.72
CA TYR A 133 0.36 13.99 -15.66
C TYR A 133 1.62 14.83 -15.36
N VAL A 134 2.04 14.93 -14.08
CA VAL A 134 3.28 15.64 -13.71
C VAL A 134 4.48 14.83 -14.19
N ILE A 135 4.44 13.51 -14.00
CA ILE A 135 5.53 12.62 -14.41
C ILE A 135 5.60 12.51 -15.94
N GLN A 136 4.47 12.41 -16.63
CA GLN A 136 4.44 12.42 -18.11
C GLN A 136 5.05 13.71 -18.66
N ALA A 137 4.59 14.87 -18.20
CA ALA A 137 5.14 16.15 -18.62
C ALA A 137 6.64 16.28 -18.28
N GLY A 138 7.08 15.82 -17.11
CA GLY A 138 8.48 15.85 -16.68
C GLY A 138 9.39 14.87 -17.43
N THR A 139 8.83 13.85 -18.09
CA THR A 139 9.58 12.82 -18.84
C THR A 139 9.44 12.94 -20.36
N GLY A 140 8.68 13.94 -20.84
CA GLY A 140 8.53 14.23 -22.27
C GLY A 140 7.50 13.36 -22.99
N VAL A 141 6.50 12.85 -22.26
CA VAL A 141 5.31 12.16 -22.80
C VAL A 141 4.17 13.15 -22.99
#